data_AF-A0A2I0KWI3-F1
#
_entry.id   AF-A0A2I0KWI3-F1
#
_cell.length_a   1.000
_cell.length_b   1.000
_cell.length_c   1.000
_cell.angle_alpha   90.00
_cell.angle_beta   90.00
_cell.angle_gamma   90.00
#
_symmetry.space_group_name_H-M   'P 1'
#
loop_
_entity.id
_entity.type
_entity.pdbx_description
1 polymer ?
#
loop_
_entity_poly.entity_id
_entity_poly.type
_entity_poly.pdbx_seq_one_letter_code
_entity_poly.pdbx_strand_id
1 'polypeptide(L)'
;MIYLSRSDPRSATADPTGLAKISLDILLSKANATLREAIKLYTGTGAEPIVYQYYGACIDVYIVSVVKLLPNASTDLGTGKFSEARGDVTQVVNYAEGCAQQFAGRSDPLVPWTTGVHDFGTVAADIIR
;
A
#
# COMPACT_ATOMS: atom_id res chain seq x y z
N MET A 1 -11.27 -13.70 4.88
CA MET A 1 -11.14 -13.97 3.43
C MET A 1 -12.46 -13.78 2.63
N ILE A 2 -13.50 -13.10 3.15
CA ILE A 2 -14.81 -12.99 2.47
C ILE A 2 -15.03 -11.63 1.77
N TYR A 3 -14.28 -10.58 2.14
CA TYR A 3 -14.61 -9.22 1.68
C TYR A 3 -14.11 -8.86 0.28
N LEU A 4 -13.03 -9.45 -0.23
CA LEU A 4 -12.53 -9.15 -1.58
C LEU A 4 -13.39 -9.75 -2.70
N SER A 5 -14.04 -10.89 -2.44
CA SER A 5 -14.72 -11.70 -3.45
C SER A 5 -16.09 -11.17 -3.90
N ARG A 6 -16.63 -10.12 -3.26
CA ARG A 6 -17.93 -9.53 -3.62
C ARG A 6 -17.87 -8.08 -4.07
N SER A 7 -16.75 -7.39 -3.89
CA SER A 7 -16.62 -5.96 -4.22
C SER A 7 -16.05 -5.70 -5.62
N ASP A 8 -15.22 -6.59 -6.16
CA ASP A 8 -14.67 -6.46 -7.51
C ASP A 8 -15.33 -7.49 -8.45
N PRO A 9 -16.07 -7.08 -9.50
CA PRO A 9 -16.71 -8.01 -10.43
C PRO A 9 -15.72 -8.93 -11.15
N ARG A 10 -14.44 -8.55 -11.24
CA ARG A 10 -13.37 -9.38 -11.82
C ARG A 10 -13.06 -10.61 -10.97
N SER A 11 -13.41 -10.59 -9.69
CA SER A 11 -13.14 -11.71 -8.76
C SER A 11 -14.02 -12.94 -8.99
N ALA A 12 -15.16 -12.79 -9.68
CA ALA A 12 -16.15 -13.87 -9.86
C ALA A 12 -15.64 -15.05 -10.71
N THR A 13 -14.67 -14.80 -11.61
CA THR A 13 -14.12 -15.80 -12.53
C THR A 13 -12.59 -15.92 -12.42
N ALA A 14 -11.98 -15.29 -11.43
CA ALA A 14 -10.53 -15.24 -11.31
C ALA A 14 -9.98 -16.55 -10.73
N ASP A 15 -8.92 -17.07 -11.35
CA ASP A 15 -8.06 -18.09 -10.75
C ASP A 15 -7.24 -17.46 -9.61
N PRO A 16 -6.51 -18.25 -8.79
CA PRO A 16 -5.73 -17.71 -7.69
C PRO A 16 -4.75 -16.60 -8.11
N THR A 17 -4.11 -16.73 -9.27
CA THR A 17 -3.21 -15.71 -9.84
C THR A 17 -3.96 -14.44 -10.25
N GLY A 18 -5.14 -14.58 -10.85
CA GLY A 18 -6.03 -13.47 -11.17
C GLY A 18 -6.50 -12.73 -9.91
N LEU A 19 -6.82 -13.45 -8.83
CA LEU A 19 -7.16 -12.85 -7.54
C LEU A 19 -5.97 -12.10 -6.92
N ALA A 20 -4.76 -12.66 -7.02
CA ALA A 20 -3.54 -11.97 -6.59
C ALA A 20 -3.33 -10.67 -7.37
N LYS A 21 -3.51 -10.70 -8.69
CA LYS A 21 -3.37 -9.51 -9.55
C LYS A 21 -4.41 -8.42 -9.22
N ILE A 22 -5.67 -8.82 -9.03
CA ILE A 22 -6.74 -7.89 -8.59
C ILE A 22 -6.38 -7.28 -7.24
N SER A 23 -5.82 -8.06 -6.31
CA SER A 23 -5.41 -7.57 -4.99
C SER A 23 -4.26 -6.57 -5.09
N LEU A 24 -3.29 -6.82 -5.96
CA LEU A 24 -2.19 -5.87 -6.27
C LEU A 24 -2.71 -4.56 -6.88
N ASP A 25 -3.67 -4.61 -7.80
CA ASP A 25 -4.28 -3.41 -8.38
C ASP A 25 -4.97 -2.55 -7.30
N ILE A 26 -5.72 -3.19 -6.40
CA ILE A 26 -6.40 -2.51 -5.29
C ILE A 26 -5.37 -1.88 -4.34
N LEU A 27 -4.31 -2.63 -4.00
CA LEU A 27 -3.23 -2.15 -3.15
C LEU A 27 -2.51 -0.96 -3.79
N LEU A 28 -2.23 -1.00 -5.10
CA LEU A 28 -1.63 0.09 -5.84
C LEU A 28 -2.51 1.34 -5.84
N SER A 29 -3.83 1.18 -6.01
CA SER A 29 -4.77 2.29 -5.93
C SER A 29 -4.75 2.96 -4.53
N LYS A 30 -4.71 2.15 -3.47
CA LYS A 30 -4.65 2.64 -2.08
C LYS A 30 -3.32 3.31 -1.74
N ALA A 31 -2.20 2.73 -2.16
CA ALA A 31 -0.88 3.32 -1.99
C ALA A 31 -0.77 4.67 -2.72
N ASN A 32 -1.28 4.74 -3.95
CA ASN A 32 -1.38 6.00 -4.70
C ASN A 32 -2.25 7.05 -4.01
N ALA A 33 -3.40 6.65 -3.48
CA ALA A 33 -4.29 7.58 -2.80
C ALA A 33 -3.66 8.10 -1.50
N THR A 34 -2.97 7.24 -0.76
CA THR A 34 -2.21 7.61 0.44
C THR A 34 -1.07 8.56 0.11
N LEU A 35 -0.31 8.29 -0.97
CA LEU A 35 0.73 9.20 -1.46
C LEU A 35 0.17 10.59 -1.77
N ARG A 36 -0.94 10.67 -2.49
CA ARG A 36 -1.59 11.94 -2.83
C ARG A 36 -2.03 12.70 -1.58
N GLU A 37 -2.63 12.01 -0.62
CA GLU A 37 -3.06 12.68 0.63
C GLU A 37 -1.86 13.14 1.46
N ALA A 38 -0.79 12.34 1.55
CA ALA A 38 0.44 12.74 2.24
C ALA A 38 1.07 14.00 1.60
N ILE A 39 1.15 14.06 0.26
CA ILE A 39 1.63 15.25 -0.46
C ILE A 39 0.73 16.46 -0.21
N LYS A 40 -0.59 16.27 -0.23
CA LYS A 40 -1.56 17.34 0.03
C LYS A 40 -1.43 17.88 1.46
N LEU A 41 -1.32 17.00 2.45
CA LEU A 41 -1.13 17.40 3.85
C LEU A 41 0.20 18.12 4.03
N TYR A 42 1.27 17.56 3.48
CA TYR A 42 2.62 18.16 3.51
C TYR A 42 2.65 19.58 2.94
N THR A 43 2.01 19.79 1.78
CA THR A 43 1.94 21.12 1.14
C THR A 43 0.95 22.07 1.83
N GLY A 44 -0.06 21.54 2.54
CA GLY A 44 -1.09 22.31 3.22
C GLY A 44 -0.75 22.76 4.65
N THR A 45 0.15 22.05 5.36
CA THR A 45 0.48 22.35 6.77
C THR A 45 1.42 23.55 6.98
N GLY A 46 1.88 24.22 5.92
CA GLY A 46 2.86 25.31 6.03
C GLY A 46 4.25 24.81 6.49
N ALA A 47 5.15 25.75 6.78
CA ALA A 47 6.56 25.45 7.06
C ALA A 47 6.86 24.96 8.49
N GLU A 48 5.91 24.33 9.19
CA GLU A 48 6.19 23.74 10.50
C GLU A 48 7.14 22.54 10.35
N PRO A 49 8.42 22.63 10.80
CA PRO A 49 9.44 21.67 10.40
C PRO A 49 9.20 20.24 10.90
N ILE A 50 8.57 20.12 12.07
CA ILE A 50 8.24 18.83 12.69
C ILE A 50 7.16 18.10 11.89
N VAL A 51 6.13 18.82 11.45
CA VAL A 51 5.01 18.26 10.66
C VAL A 51 5.51 17.89 9.26
N TYR A 52 6.40 18.71 8.70
CA TYR A 52 7.07 18.46 7.42
C TYR A 52 7.87 17.15 7.43
N GLN A 53 8.58 16.85 8.52
CA GLN A 53 9.41 15.64 8.61
C GLN A 53 8.58 14.34 8.56
N TYR A 54 7.43 14.31 9.23
CA TYR A 54 6.60 13.09 9.30
C TYR A 54 5.96 12.76 7.95
N TYR A 55 5.38 13.76 7.29
CA TYR A 55 4.80 13.54 5.96
C TYR A 55 5.87 13.28 4.91
N GLY A 56 7.05 13.90 5.00
CA GLY A 56 8.18 13.62 4.10
C GLY A 56 8.59 12.13 4.13
N ALA A 57 8.76 11.57 5.33
CA ALA A 57 9.07 10.13 5.48
C ALA A 57 7.99 9.24 4.87
N CYS A 58 6.71 9.56 5.07
CA CYS A 58 5.60 8.84 4.45
C CYS A 58 5.60 8.97 2.92
N ILE A 59 5.86 10.17 2.38
CA ILE A 59 5.93 10.42 0.94
C ILE A 59 7.03 9.55 0.30
N ASP A 60 8.23 9.52 0.88
CA ASP A 60 9.34 8.75 0.34
C ASP A 60 9.00 7.26 0.22
N VAL A 61 8.45 6.66 1.27
CA VAL A 61 8.11 5.23 1.27
C VAL A 61 6.93 4.92 0.33
N TYR A 62 5.97 5.82 0.20
CA TYR A 62 4.84 5.62 -0.70
C TYR A 62 5.19 5.86 -2.17
N ILE A 63 6.13 6.76 -2.48
CA ILE A 63 6.71 6.86 -3.83
C ILE A 63 7.35 5.52 -4.19
N VAL A 64 8.23 4.99 -3.35
CA VAL A 64 8.89 3.69 -3.59
C VAL A 64 7.86 2.57 -3.77
N SER A 65 6.81 2.55 -2.93
CA SER A 65 5.73 1.56 -3.03
C SER A 65 5.03 1.60 -4.38
N VAL A 66 4.66 2.79 -4.85
CA VAL A 66 3.89 3.01 -6.08
C VAL A 66 4.73 2.80 -7.33
N VAL A 67 5.96 3.31 -7.36
CA VAL A 67 6.77 3.34 -8.60
C VAL A 67 7.62 2.09 -8.78
N LYS A 68 7.89 1.35 -7.69
CA LYS A 68 8.81 0.21 -7.71
C LYS A 68 8.18 -1.06 -7.18
N LEU A 69 7.80 -1.10 -5.89
CA LEU A 69 7.45 -2.37 -5.24
C LEU A 69 6.21 -3.02 -5.83
N LEU A 70 5.11 -2.27 -5.98
CA LEU A 70 3.86 -2.84 -6.51
C LEU A 70 3.94 -3.19 -8.01
N PRO A 71 4.59 -2.37 -8.87
CA PRO A 71 4.89 -2.77 -10.24
C PRO A 71 5.78 -4.02 -10.36
N ASN A 72 6.81 -4.13 -9.51
CA ASN A 72 7.68 -5.30 -9.45
C ASN A 72 6.88 -6.53 -9.01
N ALA A 73 6.10 -6.43 -7.92
CA ALA A 73 5.26 -7.52 -7.46
C ALA A 73 4.29 -8.02 -8.53
N SER A 74 3.70 -7.11 -9.33
CA SER A 74 2.85 -7.48 -10.45
C SER A 74 3.63 -8.19 -11.57
N THR A 75 4.86 -7.78 -11.84
CA THR A 75 5.74 -8.40 -12.84
C THR A 75 6.18 -9.80 -12.40
N ASP A 76 6.60 -9.92 -11.15
CA ASP A 76 7.08 -11.16 -10.56
C ASP A 76 5.94 -12.18 -10.42
N LEU A 77 4.75 -11.74 -10.02
CA LEU A 77 3.54 -12.57 -10.05
C LEU A 77 3.26 -13.11 -11.46
N GLY A 78 3.38 -12.27 -12.49
CA GLY A 78 3.16 -12.66 -13.89
C GLY A 78 4.22 -13.62 -14.44
N THR A 79 5.39 -13.71 -13.81
CA THR A 79 6.49 -14.60 -14.21
C THR A 79 6.66 -15.81 -13.27
N GLY A 80 5.74 -16.00 -12.33
CA GLY A 80 5.76 -17.14 -11.38
C GLY A 80 6.74 -16.99 -10.23
N LYS A 81 7.30 -15.80 -10.01
CA LYS A 81 8.21 -15.46 -8.92
C LYS A 81 7.43 -15.03 -7.67
N PHE A 82 6.69 -15.97 -7.09
CA PHE A 82 5.75 -15.67 -6.02
C PHE A 82 6.41 -15.17 -4.74
N SER A 83 7.61 -15.69 -4.40
CA SER A 83 8.35 -15.26 -3.20
C SER A 83 8.80 -13.80 -3.30
N GLU A 84 9.27 -13.38 -4.46
CA GLU A 84 9.69 -12.01 -4.75
C GLU A 84 8.50 -11.07 -4.74
N ALA A 85 7.41 -11.44 -5.42
CA ALA A 85 6.17 -10.66 -5.41
C ALA A 85 5.61 -10.47 -3.98
N ARG A 86 5.61 -11.53 -3.18
CA ARG A 86 5.21 -11.48 -1.77
C ARG A 86 6.15 -10.60 -0.94
N GLY A 87 7.46 -10.68 -1.19
CA GLY A 87 8.47 -9.86 -0.51
C GLY A 87 8.22 -8.37 -0.72
N ASP A 88 7.97 -7.96 -1.96
CA ASP A 88 7.66 -6.56 -2.28
C ASP A 88 6.35 -6.08 -1.63
N VAL A 89 5.30 -6.91 -1.64
CA VAL A 89 4.03 -6.56 -0.95
C VAL A 89 4.24 -6.45 0.57
N THR A 90 5.00 -7.37 1.16
CA THR A 90 5.33 -7.33 2.60
C THR A 90 6.09 -6.06 2.95
N GLN A 91 6.99 -5.61 2.07
CA GLN A 91 7.72 -4.35 2.27
C GLN A 91 6.77 -3.13 2.23
N VAL A 92 5.75 -3.14 1.37
CA VAL A 92 4.71 -2.09 1.34
C VAL A 92 3.92 -2.06 2.64
N VAL A 93 3.60 -3.22 3.23
CA VAL A 93 2.95 -3.31 4.54
C VAL A 93 3.83 -2.69 5.63
N ASN A 94 5.11 -3.07 5.69
CA ASN A 94 6.07 -2.51 6.65
C ASN A 94 6.23 -0.98 6.50
N TYR A 95 6.17 -0.46 5.27
CA TYR A 95 6.19 0.98 5.03
C TYR A 95 4.94 1.69 5.50
N ALA A 96 3.76 1.08 5.38
CA ALA A 96 2.53 1.63 5.94
C ALA A 96 2.61 1.72 7.48
N GLU A 97 3.13 0.68 8.14
CA GLU A 97 3.38 0.69 9.59
C GLU A 97 4.41 1.75 9.98
N GLY A 98 5.53 1.82 9.27
CA GLY A 98 6.59 2.78 9.53
C GLY A 98 6.13 4.23 9.35
N CYS A 99 5.24 4.49 8.40
CA CYS A 99 4.58 5.79 8.24
C CYS A 99 3.67 6.10 9.44
N ALA A 100 2.80 5.17 9.85
CA ALA A 100 1.93 5.37 11.02
C ALA A 100 2.74 5.61 12.32
N GLN A 101 3.88 4.94 12.48
CA GLN A 101 4.77 5.10 13.63
C GLN A 101 5.41 6.50 13.72
N GLN A 102 5.52 7.25 12.61
CA GLN A 102 5.98 8.64 12.65
C GLN A 102 5.07 9.51 13.54
N PHE A 103 3.79 9.14 13.61
CA PHE A 103 2.77 9.84 14.36
C PHE A 103 2.45 9.17 15.72
N ALA A 104 3.32 8.30 16.24
CA ALA A 104 3.13 7.73 17.57
C ALA A 104 3.02 8.84 18.64
N GLY A 105 1.97 8.77 19.46
CA GLY A 105 1.72 9.75 20.53
C GLY A 105 1.12 11.09 20.08
N ARG A 106 0.70 11.22 18.81
CA ARG A 106 0.07 12.43 18.27
C ARG A 106 -1.11 12.09 17.34
N SER A 107 -1.88 13.10 16.95
CA SER A 107 -2.92 12.93 15.94
C SER A 107 -2.29 12.67 14.57
N ASP A 108 -2.75 11.64 13.90
CA ASP A 108 -2.30 11.23 12.57
C ASP A 108 -3.45 11.35 11.55
N PRO A 109 -3.42 12.37 10.69
CA PRO A 109 -4.42 12.52 9.63
C PRO A 109 -4.35 11.44 8.54
N LEU A 110 -3.28 10.65 8.48
CA LEU A 110 -3.08 9.59 7.50
C LEU A 110 -3.60 8.21 7.97
N VAL A 111 -4.00 8.03 9.23
CA VAL A 111 -4.45 6.72 9.78
C VAL A 111 -5.42 5.96 8.87
N PRO A 112 -6.51 6.57 8.35
CA PRO A 112 -7.45 5.83 7.51
C PRO A 112 -6.82 5.31 6.21
N TRP A 113 -5.82 6.03 5.70
CA TRP A 113 -5.12 5.73 4.46
C TRP A 113 -4.06 4.66 4.66
N THR A 114 -3.22 4.82 5.68
CA THR A 114 -2.15 3.86 6.03
C THR A 114 -2.72 2.52 6.47
N THR A 115 -3.80 2.51 7.27
CA THR A 115 -4.55 1.30 7.64
C THR A 115 -5.08 0.58 6.40
N GLY A 116 -5.63 1.34 5.45
CA GLY A 116 -6.12 0.78 4.19
C GLY A 116 -5.02 0.10 3.38
N VAL A 117 -3.79 0.62 3.37
CA VAL A 117 -2.66 -0.03 2.69
C VAL A 117 -2.20 -1.26 3.46
N HIS A 118 -2.07 -1.16 4.78
CA HIS A 118 -1.65 -2.27 5.64
C HIS A 118 -2.57 -3.49 5.50
N ASP A 119 -3.88 -3.29 5.66
CA ASP A 119 -4.83 -4.40 5.69
C ASP A 119 -4.95 -5.08 4.32
N PHE A 120 -5.01 -4.29 3.24
CA PHE A 120 -5.06 -4.84 1.89
C PHE A 120 -3.72 -5.44 1.46
N GLY A 121 -2.60 -4.89 1.92
CA GLY A 121 -1.27 -5.43 1.69
C GLY A 121 -1.10 -6.80 2.33
N THR A 122 -1.55 -6.95 3.58
CA THR A 122 -1.55 -8.24 4.29
C THR A 122 -2.38 -9.28 3.55
N VAL A 123 -3.60 -8.92 3.12
CA VAL A 123 -4.45 -9.84 2.35
C VAL A 123 -3.82 -10.18 1.00
N ALA A 124 -3.22 -9.21 0.29
CA ALA A 124 -2.55 -9.47 -0.98
C ALA A 124 -1.36 -10.43 -0.81
N ALA A 125 -0.55 -10.24 0.24
CA ALA A 125 0.57 -11.11 0.56
C ALA A 125 0.13 -12.54 0.92
N ASP A 126 -1.04 -12.70 1.56
CA ASP A 126 -1.60 -14.03 1.86
C ASP A 126 -2.15 -14.74 0.62
N ILE A 127 -2.64 -14.00 -0.37
CA ILE A 127 -3.12 -14.56 -1.64
C ILE A 127 -1.93 -14.99 -2.51
N ILE A 128 -0.83 -14.22 -2.51
CA ILE A 128 0.43 -14.57 -3.17
C ILE A 128 1.11 -15.67 -2.33
N ARG A 129 0.80 -16.93 -2.66
CA ARG A 129 1.33 -18.11 -1.98
C ARG A 129 2.69 -18.53 -2.52
#